data_AF-A0AAU7J5H0-F1
#
_entry.id   AF-A0AAU7J5H0-F1
#
_cell.length_a   1.000
_cell.length_b   1.000
_cell.length_c   1.000
_cell.angle_alpha   90.00
_cell.angle_beta   90.00
_cell.angle_gamma   90.00
#
_symmetry.space_group_name_H-M   'P 1'
#
loop_
_entity.id
_entity.type
_entity.pdbx_description
1 polymer ?
#
loop_
_entity_poly.entity_id
_entity_poly.type
_entity_poly.pdbx_seq_one_letter_code
_entity_poly.pdbx_strand_id
1 'polypeptide(L)'
;MYRSGIQMPSSCNEWIDYDIPFSGELTDGVKYFKHGAGCRVDLNSGTVDFDFGEHGEIGGFNSWWLTAFAGSRLPIYGFSNYNDVDDHLKQELEKGHLSPLNQGLYYIANAPLKYALDIDARAPEDKLPSRNQDHVLTLQIHYFETAELMLRNYNKLKQKMKKNGSLIHRDEFDMRVYLFTWLGFLGVVCEGFRNLNMRILLAKERPNEFKELISISDKIGKLMKENSNSLRIFRNNVFHLRENTESVRQFFDAEVNRIQWAKDLQAALSDFFSNYRVFCEVHYLVNGRNGESDFIREKLKRQKKSNLKLR
;
A
#
# COMPACT_ATOMS: atom_id res chain seq x y z
N MET A 1 -1.32 9.31 -16.20
CA MET A 1 -0.07 9.41 -15.42
C MET A 1 0.35 8.08 -14.78
N TYR A 2 -0.45 7.50 -13.87
CA TYR A 2 -0.05 6.28 -13.15
C TYR A 2 0.30 5.08 -14.03
N ARG A 3 -0.53 4.78 -15.05
CA ARG A 3 -0.25 3.73 -16.05
C ARG A 3 1.04 3.99 -16.86
N SER A 4 1.50 5.22 -16.92
CA SER A 4 2.73 5.63 -17.62
C SER A 4 3.99 5.52 -16.74
N GLY A 5 3.87 4.96 -15.53
CA GLY A 5 5.01 4.73 -14.63
C GLY A 5 5.33 5.89 -13.69
N ILE A 6 4.54 6.97 -13.73
CA ILE A 6 4.63 8.07 -12.76
C ILE A 6 3.87 7.63 -11.51
N GLN A 7 4.55 7.49 -10.37
CA GLN A 7 3.89 7.13 -9.11
C GLN A 7 2.91 8.23 -8.69
N MET A 8 1.79 7.86 -8.07
CA MET A 8 0.89 8.83 -7.47
C MET A 8 1.41 9.22 -6.07
N PRO A 9 1.42 10.52 -5.74
CA PRO A 9 2.00 11.00 -4.50
C PRO A 9 1.07 10.77 -3.30
N SER A 10 1.65 10.57 -2.12
CA SER A 10 0.94 10.55 -0.83
C SER A 10 0.78 11.94 -0.20
N SER A 11 1.41 12.97 -0.79
CA SER A 11 1.31 14.38 -0.39
C SER A 11 1.73 15.32 -1.50
N CYS A 12 1.28 16.58 -1.47
CA CYS A 12 1.78 17.61 -2.38
C CYS A 12 3.31 17.79 -2.30
N ASN A 13 3.89 17.64 -1.10
CA ASN A 13 5.34 17.76 -0.90
C ASN A 13 6.08 16.61 -1.57
N GLU A 14 5.58 15.39 -1.44
CA GLU A 14 6.14 14.24 -2.16
C GLU A 14 6.07 14.45 -3.68
N TRP A 15 4.97 15.01 -4.20
CA TRP A 15 4.85 15.38 -5.61
C TRP A 15 5.88 16.43 -6.02
N ILE A 16 6.04 17.50 -5.24
CA ILE A 16 7.02 18.55 -5.50
C ILE A 16 8.42 17.93 -5.61
N ASP A 17 8.77 17.06 -4.67
CA ASP A 17 10.06 16.39 -4.58
C ASP A 17 10.25 15.24 -5.58
N TYR A 18 9.19 14.80 -6.27
CA TYR A 18 9.30 13.80 -7.32
C TYR A 18 10.20 14.30 -8.43
N ASP A 19 11.34 13.64 -8.53
CA ASP A 19 12.31 13.84 -9.60
C ASP A 19 11.87 13.08 -10.86
N ILE A 20 10.82 13.63 -11.48
CA ILE A 20 10.34 13.32 -12.82
C ILE A 20 10.54 14.55 -13.71
N PRO A 21 10.66 14.40 -15.04
CA PRO A 21 10.76 15.54 -15.94
C PRO A 21 9.60 16.53 -15.73
N PHE A 22 9.90 17.84 -15.79
CA PHE A 22 8.88 18.88 -15.72
C PHE A 22 7.87 18.80 -16.86
N SER A 23 8.23 18.19 -18.00
CA SER A 23 7.32 17.91 -19.09
C SER A 23 7.68 16.60 -19.78
N GLY A 24 6.69 15.94 -20.36
CA GLY A 24 6.92 14.74 -21.18
C GLY A 24 5.64 14.22 -21.79
N GLU A 25 5.71 13.00 -22.32
CA GLU A 25 4.57 12.30 -22.90
C GLU A 25 4.24 11.06 -22.06
N LEU A 26 2.94 10.85 -21.84
CA LEU A 26 2.38 9.65 -21.26
C LEU A 26 2.33 8.53 -22.31
N THR A 27 2.00 7.31 -21.90
CA THR A 27 2.00 6.09 -22.74
C THR A 27 1.07 6.14 -23.97
N ASP A 28 0.15 7.09 -24.01
CA ASP A 28 -0.82 7.35 -25.08
C ASP A 28 -0.49 8.62 -25.89
N GLY A 29 0.70 9.19 -25.70
CA GLY A 29 1.13 10.44 -26.36
C GLY A 29 0.54 11.71 -25.72
N VAL A 30 -0.23 11.58 -24.65
CA VAL A 30 -0.76 12.73 -23.90
C VAL A 30 0.39 13.49 -23.26
N LYS A 31 0.48 14.79 -23.52
CA LYS A 31 1.51 15.64 -22.94
C LYS A 31 1.15 16.01 -21.51
N TYR A 32 2.14 16.01 -20.63
CA TYR A 32 2.00 16.50 -19.27
C TYR A 32 3.05 17.57 -18.97
N PHE A 33 2.70 18.46 -18.05
CA PHE A 33 3.57 19.48 -17.50
C PHE A 33 3.41 19.53 -15.98
N LYS A 34 4.42 19.08 -15.24
CA LYS A 34 4.50 19.18 -13.79
C LYS A 34 4.85 20.62 -13.41
N HIS A 35 4.16 21.15 -12.41
CA HIS A 35 4.42 22.45 -11.80
C HIS A 35 4.08 22.37 -10.32
N GLY A 36 4.66 23.21 -9.47
CA GLY A 36 4.34 23.31 -8.04
C GLY A 36 3.85 22.01 -7.39
N ALA A 37 2.66 22.06 -6.80
CA ALA A 37 1.94 20.94 -6.21
C ALA A 37 1.09 20.15 -7.23
N GLY A 38 1.18 20.44 -8.52
CA GLY A 38 0.22 20.00 -9.52
C GLY A 38 0.79 19.49 -10.84
N CYS A 39 -0.14 19.20 -11.74
CA CYS A 39 0.18 18.75 -13.08
C CYS A 39 -0.90 19.21 -14.06
N ARG A 40 -0.44 19.78 -15.17
CA ARG A 40 -1.26 19.99 -16.35
C ARG A 40 -1.14 18.78 -17.28
N VAL A 41 -2.26 18.39 -17.89
CA VAL A 41 -2.35 17.29 -18.85
C VAL A 41 -3.18 17.75 -20.06
N ASP A 42 -2.63 17.61 -21.27
CA ASP A 42 -3.30 18.01 -22.51
C ASP A 42 -3.97 16.81 -23.18
N LEU A 43 -5.26 16.61 -22.89
CA LEU A 43 -6.07 15.55 -23.47
C LEU A 43 -6.67 15.99 -24.82
N ASN A 44 -7.10 15.02 -25.64
CA ASN A 44 -7.82 15.31 -26.88
C ASN A 44 -9.13 16.10 -26.65
N SER A 45 -9.73 15.96 -25.47
CA SER A 45 -10.95 16.67 -25.06
C SER A 45 -10.69 18.06 -24.45
N GLY A 46 -9.43 18.46 -24.30
CA GLY A 46 -9.02 19.71 -23.67
C GLY A 46 -7.94 19.52 -22.61
N THR A 47 -7.48 20.64 -22.06
CA THR A 47 -6.48 20.67 -21.00
C THR A 47 -7.14 20.51 -19.63
N VAL A 48 -6.54 19.67 -18.78
CA VAL A 48 -6.87 19.57 -17.36
C VAL A 48 -5.65 20.02 -16.57
N ASP A 49 -5.85 20.94 -15.63
CA ASP A 49 -4.81 21.44 -14.73
C ASP A 49 -5.31 21.32 -13.29
N PHE A 50 -4.48 20.77 -12.41
CA PHE A 50 -4.86 20.41 -11.05
C PHE A 50 -3.67 20.37 -10.11
N ASP A 51 -3.93 20.60 -8.83
CA ASP A 51 -2.98 20.44 -7.73
C ASP A 51 -3.36 19.25 -6.85
N PHE A 52 -2.35 18.59 -6.28
CA PHE A 52 -2.54 17.63 -5.20
C PHE A 52 -2.69 18.36 -3.86
N GLY A 53 -3.60 17.90 -3.01
CA GLY A 53 -3.74 18.39 -1.64
C GLY A 53 -2.57 17.98 -0.73
N GLU A 54 -2.59 18.47 0.51
CA GLU A 54 -1.52 18.23 1.50
C GLU A 54 -1.21 16.75 1.71
N HIS A 55 -2.23 15.89 1.70
CA HIS A 55 -2.10 14.45 1.84
C HIS A 55 -2.39 13.70 0.53
N GLY A 56 -2.17 14.37 -0.61
CA GLY A 56 -2.37 13.79 -1.92
C GLY A 56 -3.84 13.71 -2.32
N GLU A 57 -4.70 14.52 -1.70
CA GLU A 57 -6.09 14.66 -2.12
C GLU A 57 -6.18 15.11 -3.58
N ILE A 58 -7.21 14.62 -4.27
CA ILE A 58 -7.54 15.02 -5.64
C ILE A 58 -8.94 15.62 -5.68
N GLY A 59 -9.22 16.37 -6.74
CA GLY A 59 -10.53 17.01 -6.94
C GLY A 59 -10.73 18.28 -6.12
N GLY A 60 -9.67 18.81 -5.49
CA GLY A 60 -9.64 20.17 -4.99
C GLY A 60 -9.69 21.16 -6.15
N PHE A 61 -10.38 22.28 -5.96
CA PHE A 61 -10.53 23.32 -6.98
C PHE A 61 -10.48 24.72 -6.37
N ASN A 62 -10.23 25.72 -7.21
CA ASN A 62 -10.31 27.12 -6.83
C ASN A 62 -10.92 27.93 -8.00
N SER A 63 -11.13 29.23 -7.77
CA SER A 63 -11.75 30.13 -8.76
C SER A 63 -10.99 30.15 -10.08
N TRP A 64 -9.66 30.07 -10.02
CA TRP A 64 -8.79 30.02 -11.19
C TRP A 64 -9.01 28.73 -11.98
N TRP A 65 -8.93 27.57 -11.33
CA TRP A 65 -9.05 26.26 -11.99
C TRP A 65 -10.42 26.10 -12.65
N LEU A 66 -11.50 26.52 -11.98
CA LEU A 66 -12.85 26.48 -12.55
C LEU A 66 -12.99 27.41 -13.76
N THR A 67 -12.46 28.63 -13.66
CA THR A 67 -12.52 29.61 -14.77
C THR A 67 -11.71 29.12 -15.97
N ALA A 68 -10.51 28.58 -15.74
CA ALA A 68 -9.65 28.03 -16.78
C ALA A 68 -10.29 26.80 -17.47
N PHE A 69 -10.90 25.90 -16.70
CA PHE A 69 -11.62 24.74 -17.23
C PHE A 69 -12.82 25.13 -18.10
N ALA A 70 -13.61 26.12 -17.64
CA ALA A 70 -14.76 26.61 -18.39
C ALA A 70 -14.33 27.32 -19.68
N GLY A 71 -13.25 28.11 -19.62
CA GLY A 71 -12.73 28.87 -20.76
C GLY A 71 -13.81 29.77 -21.36
N SER A 72 -13.96 29.73 -22.69
CA SER A 72 -15.01 30.50 -23.39
C SER A 72 -16.44 30.03 -23.08
N ARG A 73 -16.61 28.88 -22.43
CA ARG A 73 -17.93 28.33 -22.03
C ARG A 73 -18.39 28.83 -20.67
N LEU A 74 -17.64 29.71 -20.00
CA LEU A 74 -18.01 30.27 -18.70
C LEU A 74 -19.46 30.80 -18.64
N PRO A 75 -19.99 31.51 -19.65
CA PRO A 75 -21.39 31.96 -19.65
C PRO A 75 -22.42 30.83 -19.63
N ILE A 76 -22.10 29.64 -20.14
CA ILE A 76 -23.00 28.47 -20.13
C ILE A 76 -23.22 27.97 -18.70
N TYR A 77 -22.23 28.17 -17.82
CA TYR A 77 -22.31 27.84 -16.41
C TYR A 77 -22.93 28.96 -15.56
N GLY A 78 -23.37 30.06 -16.16
CA GLY A 78 -24.00 31.18 -15.46
C GLY A 78 -23.03 32.22 -14.89
N PHE A 79 -21.76 32.21 -15.32
CA PHE A 79 -20.74 33.15 -14.86
C PHE A 79 -20.22 34.01 -16.02
N SER A 80 -20.02 35.31 -15.78
CA SER A 80 -19.57 36.24 -16.83
C SER A 80 -18.05 36.36 -16.87
N ASN A 81 -17.39 36.23 -15.71
CA ASN A 81 -15.96 36.44 -15.54
C ASN A 81 -15.44 35.72 -14.27
N TYR A 82 -14.13 35.83 -14.04
CA TYR A 82 -13.45 35.25 -12.89
C TYR A 82 -14.01 35.73 -11.53
N ASN A 83 -14.30 37.03 -11.39
CA ASN A 83 -14.79 37.58 -10.12
C ASN A 83 -16.16 37.00 -9.75
N ASP A 84 -17.04 36.79 -10.75
CA ASP A 84 -18.34 36.15 -10.52
C ASP A 84 -18.17 34.73 -9.94
N VAL A 85 -17.18 33.96 -10.43
CA VAL A 85 -16.85 32.62 -9.92
C VAL A 85 -16.27 32.70 -8.51
N ASP A 86 -15.35 33.63 -8.27
CA ASP A 86 -14.67 33.81 -6.98
C ASP A 86 -15.66 34.21 -5.88
N ASP A 87 -16.56 35.14 -6.17
CA ASP A 87 -17.60 35.57 -5.24
C ASP A 87 -18.61 34.45 -4.95
N HIS A 88 -18.96 33.66 -5.97
CA HIS A 88 -19.83 32.50 -5.77
C HIS A 88 -19.18 31.43 -4.90
N LEU A 89 -17.90 31.12 -5.13
CA LEU A 89 -17.11 30.20 -4.29
C LEU A 89 -17.07 30.64 -2.83
N LYS A 90 -16.85 31.93 -2.56
CA LYS A 90 -16.89 32.48 -1.18
C LYS A 90 -18.27 32.32 -0.54
N GLN A 91 -19.35 32.58 -1.29
CA GLN A 91 -20.71 32.37 -0.78
C GLN A 91 -21.00 30.91 -0.45
N GLU A 92 -20.57 29.97 -1.29
CA GLU A 92 -20.77 28.54 -1.05
C GLU A 92 -19.91 28.02 0.12
N LEU A 93 -18.73 28.61 0.32
CA LEU A 93 -17.91 28.40 1.51
C LEU A 93 -18.61 28.90 2.79
N GLU A 94 -19.17 30.11 2.77
CA GLU A 94 -19.91 30.68 3.91
C GLU A 94 -21.17 29.86 4.26
N LYS A 95 -21.84 29.29 3.25
CA LYS A 95 -22.97 28.37 3.45
C LYS A 95 -22.57 26.99 3.97
N GLY A 96 -21.26 26.70 4.05
CA GLY A 96 -20.74 25.40 4.48
C GLY A 96 -20.92 24.29 3.44
N HIS A 97 -21.18 24.63 2.17
CA HIS A 97 -21.22 23.67 1.08
C HIS A 97 -19.81 23.28 0.59
N LEU A 98 -18.82 24.10 0.92
CA LEU A 98 -17.41 23.84 0.64
C LEU A 98 -16.62 23.76 1.95
N SER A 99 -15.53 23.00 1.93
CA SER A 99 -14.56 22.92 3.02
C SER A 99 -13.20 23.37 2.51
N PRO A 100 -12.56 24.36 3.18
CA PRO A 100 -11.19 24.73 2.88
C PRO A 100 -10.31 23.68 3.54
N LEU A 101 -9.55 22.93 2.75
CA LEU A 101 -8.60 21.97 3.33
C LEU A 101 -7.22 22.62 3.39
N ASN A 102 -6.63 22.97 2.24
CA ASN A 102 -5.26 23.47 2.17
C ASN A 102 -4.96 24.24 0.87
N GLN A 103 -3.91 25.07 0.90
CA GLN A 103 -3.29 25.73 -0.29
C GLN A 103 -4.26 26.50 -1.21
N GLY A 104 -5.36 27.03 -0.67
CA GLY A 104 -6.36 27.73 -1.46
C GLY A 104 -7.23 26.81 -2.33
N LEU A 105 -7.26 25.51 -2.04
CA LEU A 105 -8.17 24.55 -2.65
C LEU A 105 -9.42 24.34 -1.78
N TYR A 106 -10.56 24.30 -2.45
CA TYR A 106 -11.86 23.96 -1.88
C TYR A 106 -12.28 22.56 -2.29
N TYR A 107 -13.00 21.90 -1.40
CA TYR A 107 -13.61 20.58 -1.60
C TYR A 107 -15.09 20.65 -1.28
N ILE A 108 -15.89 19.78 -1.89
CA ILE A 108 -17.31 19.66 -1.57
C ILE A 108 -17.45 19.17 -0.13
N ALA A 109 -18.15 19.94 0.71
CA ALA A 109 -18.38 19.57 2.10
C ALA A 109 -19.21 18.29 2.18
N ASN A 110 -18.93 17.46 3.19
CA ASN A 110 -19.58 16.17 3.43
C ASN A 110 -19.41 15.12 2.32
N ALA A 111 -18.60 15.40 1.29
CA ALA A 111 -18.16 14.39 0.33
C ALA A 111 -16.89 13.70 0.85
N PRO A 112 -16.74 12.37 0.71
CA PRO A 112 -15.49 11.70 1.01
C PRO A 112 -14.35 12.28 0.16
N LEU A 113 -13.22 12.58 0.81
CA LEU A 113 -12.00 12.94 0.10
C LEU A 113 -11.55 11.76 -0.76
N LYS A 114 -11.00 12.08 -1.92
CA LYS A 114 -10.38 11.11 -2.82
C LYS A 114 -8.89 11.38 -2.83
N TYR A 115 -8.09 10.33 -2.86
CA TYR A 115 -6.64 10.42 -2.83
C TYR A 115 -6.02 9.88 -4.12
N ALA A 116 -4.90 10.47 -4.53
CA ALA A 116 -4.18 10.06 -5.73
C ALA A 116 -3.75 8.57 -5.66
N LEU A 117 -3.38 8.10 -4.47
CA LEU A 117 -3.01 6.71 -4.21
C LEU A 117 -4.16 5.70 -4.36
N ASP A 118 -5.40 6.16 -4.30
CA ASP A 118 -6.62 5.34 -4.35
C ASP A 118 -7.24 5.28 -5.75
N ILE A 119 -6.63 5.95 -6.74
CA ILE A 119 -7.12 5.93 -8.11
C ILE A 119 -7.07 4.49 -8.64
N ASP A 120 -8.23 3.99 -9.02
CA ASP A 120 -8.34 2.72 -9.71
C ASP A 120 -7.91 2.88 -11.18
N ALA A 121 -6.71 2.39 -11.49
CA ALA A 121 -6.12 2.44 -12.82
C ALA A 121 -6.35 1.16 -13.64
N ARG A 122 -7.16 0.23 -13.13
CA ARG A 122 -7.45 -1.06 -13.74
C ARG A 122 -8.32 -0.93 -14.98
N ALA A 123 -8.19 -1.88 -15.89
CA ALA A 123 -9.21 -2.08 -16.92
C ALA A 123 -10.47 -2.70 -16.27
N PRO A 124 -11.68 -2.49 -16.81
CA PRO A 124 -12.93 -3.01 -16.22
C PRO A 124 -12.92 -4.51 -15.93
N GLU A 125 -12.22 -5.30 -16.75
CA GLU A 125 -12.08 -6.76 -16.65
C GLU A 125 -10.90 -7.23 -15.78
N ASP A 126 -10.05 -6.32 -15.32
CA ASP A 126 -8.86 -6.66 -14.53
C ASP A 126 -9.22 -6.96 -13.07
N LYS A 127 -9.09 -8.25 -12.72
CA LYS A 127 -9.43 -8.78 -11.40
C LYS A 127 -8.38 -8.52 -10.33
N LEU A 128 -7.14 -8.16 -10.68
CA LEU A 128 -6.11 -7.88 -9.68
C LEU A 128 -6.33 -6.47 -9.11
N PRO A 129 -6.59 -6.28 -7.80
CA PRO A 129 -6.77 -4.94 -7.24
C PRO A 129 -5.55 -4.04 -7.47
N SER A 130 -5.75 -2.73 -7.36
CA SER A 130 -4.63 -1.77 -7.28
C SER A 130 -3.71 -2.16 -6.12
N ARG A 131 -2.39 -1.99 -6.27
CA ARG A 131 -1.37 -2.36 -5.27
C ARG A 131 -1.70 -1.90 -3.86
N ASN A 132 -2.19 -0.66 -3.70
CA ASN A 132 -2.55 -0.08 -2.40
C ASN A 132 -3.86 -0.62 -1.82
N GLN A 133 -4.71 -1.21 -2.66
CA GLN A 133 -6.02 -1.78 -2.31
C GLN A 133 -5.99 -3.32 -2.23
N ASP A 134 -4.86 -3.96 -2.54
CA ASP A 134 -4.75 -5.41 -2.46
C ASP A 134 -4.49 -5.85 -1.02
N HIS A 135 -5.55 -6.32 -0.36
CA HIS A 135 -5.46 -6.80 1.03
C HIS A 135 -4.47 -7.96 1.23
N VAL A 136 -4.11 -8.71 0.18
CA VAL A 136 -3.05 -9.73 0.29
C VAL A 136 -1.69 -9.06 0.48
N LEU A 137 -1.42 -7.99 -0.27
CA LEU A 137 -0.20 -7.19 -0.11
C LEU A 137 -0.21 -6.39 1.20
N THR A 138 -1.36 -5.88 1.64
CA THR A 138 -1.52 -5.27 2.97
C THR A 138 -1.18 -6.28 4.07
N LEU A 139 -1.70 -7.51 3.98
CA LEU A 139 -1.42 -8.59 4.93
C LEU A 139 0.09 -8.89 4.98
N GLN A 140 0.73 -8.90 3.81
CA GLN A 140 2.16 -9.10 3.70
C GLN A 140 2.94 -7.96 4.37
N ILE A 141 2.77 -6.73 3.88
CA ILE A 141 3.63 -5.58 4.20
C ILE A 141 3.49 -5.19 5.67
N HIS A 142 2.27 -5.13 6.20
CA HIS A 142 2.06 -4.61 7.55
C HIS A 142 2.23 -5.67 8.64
N TYR A 143 1.98 -6.95 8.33
CA TYR A 143 1.96 -8.00 9.35
C TYR A 143 3.03 -9.07 9.12
N PHE A 144 3.12 -9.64 7.91
CA PHE A 144 4.06 -10.73 7.64
C PHE A 144 5.53 -10.26 7.66
N GLU A 145 5.86 -9.15 7.01
CA GLU A 145 7.22 -8.61 7.00
C GLU A 145 7.67 -8.21 8.43
N THR A 146 6.74 -7.74 9.26
CA THR A 146 6.99 -7.50 10.69
C THR A 146 7.30 -8.81 11.43
N ALA A 147 6.51 -9.87 11.21
CA ALA A 147 6.78 -11.19 11.77
C ALA A 147 8.18 -11.71 11.36
N GLU A 148 8.53 -11.58 10.08
CA GLU A 148 9.81 -12.01 9.51
C GLU A 148 11.00 -11.25 10.14
N LEU A 149 10.86 -9.93 10.30
CA LEU A 149 11.87 -9.11 10.97
C LEU A 149 12.12 -9.56 12.41
N MET A 150 11.04 -9.83 13.17
CA MET A 150 11.15 -10.28 14.55
C MET A 150 11.78 -11.67 14.65
N LEU A 151 11.40 -12.62 13.78
CA LEU A 151 12.01 -13.94 13.73
C LEU A 151 13.50 -13.85 13.40
N ARG A 152 13.88 -13.00 12.43
CA ARG A 152 15.28 -12.78 12.06
C ARG A 152 16.10 -12.29 13.25
N ASN A 153 15.60 -11.31 14.00
CA ASN A 153 16.30 -10.75 15.16
C ASN A 153 16.37 -11.75 16.32
N TYR A 154 15.29 -12.49 16.57
CA TYR A 154 15.29 -13.61 17.52
C TYR A 154 16.37 -14.65 17.17
N ASN A 155 16.46 -15.06 15.91
CA ASN A 155 17.45 -16.04 15.46
C ASN A 155 18.89 -15.54 15.61
N LYS A 156 19.15 -14.25 15.36
CA LYS A 156 20.47 -13.62 15.59
C LYS A 156 20.87 -13.72 17.07
N LEU A 157 19.98 -13.36 17.99
CA LEU A 157 20.27 -13.45 19.43
C LEU A 157 20.41 -14.91 19.89
N LYS A 158 19.58 -15.82 19.37
CA LYS A 158 19.71 -17.26 19.65
C LYS A 158 21.06 -17.82 19.19
N GLN A 159 21.57 -17.39 18.03
CA GLN A 159 22.91 -17.76 17.56
C GLN A 159 24.01 -17.17 18.45
N LYS A 160 23.88 -15.90 18.86
CA LYS A 160 24.81 -15.25 19.81
C LYS A 160 24.88 -16.01 21.13
N MET A 161 23.73 -16.39 21.70
CA MET A 161 23.63 -17.21 22.92
C MET A 161 24.35 -18.55 22.76
N LYS A 162 24.11 -19.26 21.64
CA LYS A 162 24.79 -20.54 21.35
C LYS A 162 26.31 -20.40 21.26
N LYS A 163 26.79 -19.29 20.68
CA LYS A 163 28.23 -19.03 20.51
C LYS A 163 28.91 -18.67 21.83
N ASN A 164 28.26 -17.85 22.66
CA ASN A 164 28.88 -17.26 23.84
C ASN A 164 28.55 -18.02 25.14
N GLY A 165 27.61 -18.96 25.11
CA GLY A 165 27.08 -19.64 26.30
C GLY A 165 26.11 -18.80 27.12
N SER A 166 26.10 -17.48 26.95
CA SER A 166 25.20 -16.55 27.64
C SER A 166 24.88 -15.31 26.78
N LEU A 167 23.85 -14.57 27.20
CA LEU A 167 23.49 -13.25 26.68
C LEU A 167 23.62 -12.22 27.80
N ILE A 168 23.85 -10.96 27.44
CA ILE A 168 23.70 -9.87 28.40
C ILE A 168 22.21 -9.69 28.71
N HIS A 169 21.88 -9.15 29.89
CA HIS A 169 20.49 -9.00 30.34
C HIS A 169 19.59 -8.30 29.31
N ARG A 170 20.11 -7.26 28.65
CA ARG A 170 19.38 -6.55 27.60
C ARG A 170 19.03 -7.43 26.41
N ASP A 171 19.97 -8.25 25.95
CA ASP A 171 19.76 -9.19 24.84
C ASP A 171 18.78 -10.30 25.23
N GLU A 172 18.80 -10.76 26.49
CA GLU A 172 17.81 -11.73 26.98
C GLU A 172 16.39 -11.16 26.94
N PHE A 173 16.24 -9.89 27.35
CA PHE A 173 14.98 -9.18 27.28
C PHE A 173 14.52 -9.01 25.82
N ASP A 174 15.39 -8.48 24.95
CA ASP A 174 15.08 -8.26 23.54
C ASP A 174 14.77 -9.59 22.81
N MET A 175 15.48 -10.68 23.14
CA MET A 175 15.18 -12.01 22.60
C MET A 175 13.76 -12.48 22.95
N ARG A 176 13.28 -12.22 24.16
CA ARG A 176 11.89 -12.53 24.55
C ARG A 176 10.90 -11.65 23.80
N VAL A 177 11.17 -10.35 23.69
CA VAL A 177 10.30 -9.42 22.93
C VAL A 177 10.17 -9.89 21.48
N TYR A 178 11.28 -10.16 20.80
CA TYR A 178 11.26 -10.63 19.41
C TYR A 178 10.50 -11.94 19.24
N LEU A 179 10.69 -12.91 20.15
CA LEU A 179 9.96 -14.18 20.09
C LEU A 179 8.45 -13.98 20.21
N PHE A 180 8.02 -13.20 21.20
CA PHE A 180 6.61 -12.99 21.50
C PHE A 180 5.92 -12.16 20.41
N THR A 181 6.58 -11.10 19.95
CA THR A 181 6.09 -10.26 18.86
C THR A 181 6.03 -11.02 17.54
N TRP A 182 7.03 -11.84 17.20
CA TRP A 182 7.00 -12.72 16.02
C TRP A 182 5.77 -13.62 16.02
N LEU A 183 5.59 -14.42 17.07
CA LEU A 183 4.46 -15.34 17.19
C LEU A 183 3.12 -14.58 17.18
N GLY A 184 3.08 -13.41 17.80
CA GLY A 184 1.91 -12.54 17.80
C GLY A 184 1.49 -12.10 16.40
N PHE A 185 2.42 -11.55 15.61
CA PHE A 185 2.16 -11.15 14.23
C PHE A 185 1.88 -12.34 13.32
N LEU A 186 2.57 -13.47 13.48
CA LEU A 186 2.27 -14.70 12.74
C LEU A 186 0.83 -15.16 12.98
N GLY A 187 0.32 -15.01 14.21
CA GLY A 187 -1.09 -15.26 14.54
C GLY A 187 -2.06 -14.33 13.81
N VAL A 188 -1.73 -13.04 13.68
CA VAL A 188 -2.50 -12.07 12.88
C VAL A 188 -2.49 -12.44 11.40
N VAL A 189 -1.33 -12.84 10.86
CA VAL A 189 -1.22 -13.31 9.46
C VAL A 189 -2.11 -14.52 9.22
N CYS A 190 -2.14 -15.48 10.15
CA CYS A 190 -3.03 -16.65 10.09
C CYS A 190 -4.52 -16.27 10.09
N GLU A 191 -4.92 -15.25 10.83
CA GLU A 191 -6.30 -14.75 10.81
C GLU A 191 -6.62 -14.04 9.51
N GLY A 192 -5.75 -13.12 9.07
CA GLY A 192 -5.93 -12.43 7.80
C GLY A 192 -6.03 -13.39 6.61
N PHE A 193 -5.16 -14.40 6.55
CA PHE A 193 -5.17 -15.41 5.49
C PHE A 193 -6.49 -16.20 5.44
N ARG A 194 -7.08 -16.51 6.61
CA ARG A 194 -8.41 -17.15 6.70
C ARG A 194 -9.53 -16.20 6.33
N ASN A 195 -9.50 -14.97 6.84
CA ASN A 195 -10.55 -13.97 6.62
C ASN A 195 -10.63 -13.55 5.14
N LEU A 196 -9.49 -13.52 4.44
CA LEU A 196 -9.42 -13.32 3.00
C LEU A 196 -9.93 -14.52 2.19
N ASN A 197 -10.21 -15.64 2.85
CA ASN A 197 -10.62 -16.89 2.20
C ASN A 197 -9.68 -17.24 1.03
N MET A 198 -8.37 -17.23 1.31
CA MET A 198 -7.31 -17.14 0.29
C MET A 198 -7.50 -18.09 -0.90
N ARG A 199 -7.90 -19.33 -0.62
CA ARG A 199 -8.16 -20.33 -1.66
C ARG A 199 -9.26 -19.89 -2.64
N ILE A 200 -10.37 -19.38 -2.13
CA ILE A 200 -11.49 -18.90 -2.95
C ILE A 200 -11.10 -17.62 -3.69
N LEU A 201 -10.41 -16.71 -3.00
CA LEU A 201 -9.89 -15.47 -3.57
C LEU A 201 -9.00 -15.74 -4.79
N LEU A 202 -8.01 -16.64 -4.68
CA LEU A 202 -7.14 -17.03 -5.80
C LEU A 202 -7.91 -17.70 -6.95
N ALA A 203 -8.94 -18.48 -6.63
CA ALA A 203 -9.68 -19.24 -7.64
C ALA A 203 -10.69 -18.40 -8.43
N LYS A 204 -11.27 -17.36 -7.80
CA LYS A 204 -12.43 -16.63 -8.34
C LYS A 204 -12.19 -15.14 -8.55
N GLU A 205 -11.39 -14.52 -7.68
CA GLU A 205 -11.24 -13.06 -7.55
C GLU A 205 -9.85 -12.56 -7.95
N ARG A 206 -9.02 -13.42 -8.54
CA ARG A 206 -7.71 -13.08 -9.08
C ARG A 206 -7.58 -13.51 -10.54
N PRO A 207 -6.60 -12.98 -11.29
CA PRO A 207 -6.26 -13.47 -12.62
C PRO A 207 -6.00 -14.98 -12.64
N ASN A 208 -6.20 -15.63 -13.78
CA ASN A 208 -6.20 -17.10 -13.87
C ASN A 208 -4.85 -17.71 -13.47
N GLU A 209 -3.76 -17.00 -13.73
CA GLU A 209 -2.38 -17.36 -13.43
C GLU A 209 -2.17 -17.55 -11.92
N PHE A 210 -2.90 -16.80 -11.07
CA PHE A 210 -2.80 -16.92 -9.62
C PHE A 210 -3.34 -18.26 -9.08
N LYS A 211 -4.04 -19.06 -9.90
CA LYS A 211 -4.47 -20.41 -9.50
C LYS A 211 -3.29 -21.35 -9.22
N GLU A 212 -2.11 -21.06 -9.76
CA GLU A 212 -0.88 -21.79 -9.45
C GLU A 212 -0.53 -21.74 -7.95
N LEU A 213 -0.93 -20.66 -7.26
CA LEU A 213 -0.70 -20.48 -5.83
C LEU A 213 -1.65 -21.28 -4.94
N ILE A 214 -2.71 -21.89 -5.50
CA ILE A 214 -3.69 -22.66 -4.72
C ILE A 214 -3.01 -23.84 -4.01
N SER A 215 -2.06 -24.51 -4.67
CA SER A 215 -1.36 -25.64 -4.07
C SER A 215 -0.54 -25.23 -2.84
N ILE A 216 0.06 -24.04 -2.86
CA ILE A 216 0.79 -23.46 -1.72
C ILE A 216 -0.20 -23.04 -0.63
N SER A 217 -1.31 -22.39 -1.01
CA SER A 217 -2.39 -22.00 -0.10
C SER A 217 -2.99 -23.21 0.65
N ASP A 218 -3.22 -24.33 -0.05
CA ASP A 218 -3.75 -25.56 0.54
C ASP A 218 -2.76 -26.17 1.55
N LYS A 219 -1.44 -26.11 1.27
CA LYS A 219 -0.40 -26.54 2.24
C LYS A 219 -0.40 -25.68 3.49
N ILE A 220 -0.47 -24.36 3.34
CA ILE A 220 -0.59 -23.42 4.47
C ILE A 220 -1.85 -23.73 5.27
N GLY A 221 -2.99 -23.93 4.61
CA GLY A 221 -4.25 -24.29 5.27
C GLY A 221 -4.16 -25.58 6.07
N LYS A 222 -3.41 -26.59 5.60
CA LYS A 222 -3.14 -27.82 6.35
C LYS A 222 -2.29 -27.55 7.60
N LEU A 223 -1.16 -26.85 7.46
CA LEU A 223 -0.31 -26.47 8.60
C LEU A 223 -1.10 -25.69 9.65
N MET A 224 -1.93 -24.74 9.22
CA MET A 224 -2.74 -23.93 10.13
C MET A 224 -3.73 -24.77 10.96
N LYS A 225 -4.28 -25.87 10.42
CA LYS A 225 -5.22 -26.72 11.16
C LYS A 225 -4.59 -27.39 12.39
N GLU A 226 -3.28 -27.56 12.40
CA GLU A 226 -2.58 -28.26 13.48
C GLU A 226 -2.53 -27.44 14.77
N ASN A 227 -2.10 -26.16 14.71
CA ASN A 227 -1.83 -25.37 15.91
C ASN A 227 -2.23 -23.88 15.83
N SER A 228 -2.92 -23.42 14.78
CA SER A 228 -3.27 -21.99 14.65
C SER A 228 -4.18 -21.47 15.76
N ASN A 229 -5.06 -22.32 16.33
CA ASN A 229 -5.90 -21.93 17.45
C ASN A 229 -5.07 -21.70 18.73
N SER A 230 -4.06 -22.55 18.99
CA SER A 230 -3.12 -22.35 20.09
C SER A 230 -2.32 -21.05 19.92
N LEU A 231 -1.89 -20.74 18.69
CA LEU A 231 -1.20 -19.49 18.39
C LEU A 231 -2.10 -18.25 18.60
N ARG A 232 -3.39 -18.35 18.23
CA ARG A 232 -4.39 -17.30 18.50
C ARG A 232 -4.59 -17.07 19.99
N ILE A 233 -4.75 -18.13 20.77
CA ILE A 233 -4.90 -18.07 22.24
C ILE A 233 -3.63 -17.44 22.85
N PHE A 234 -2.44 -17.88 22.42
CA PHE A 234 -1.18 -17.29 22.84
C PHE A 234 -1.15 -15.78 22.57
N ARG A 235 -1.38 -15.36 21.32
CA ARG A 235 -1.36 -13.95 20.90
C ARG A 235 -2.28 -13.08 21.75
N ASN A 236 -3.52 -13.50 21.99
CA ASN A 236 -4.47 -12.73 22.79
C ASN A 236 -3.94 -12.48 24.21
N ASN A 237 -3.16 -13.41 24.76
CA ASN A 237 -2.51 -13.24 26.06
C ASN A 237 -1.16 -12.50 26.00
N VAL A 238 -0.62 -12.21 24.81
CA VAL A 238 0.63 -11.44 24.67
C VAL A 238 0.37 -9.95 24.53
N PHE A 239 -0.64 -9.57 23.74
CA PHE A 239 -0.94 -8.16 23.44
C PHE A 239 -1.98 -7.53 24.35
N HIS A 240 -2.60 -8.30 25.24
CA HIS A 240 -3.43 -7.78 26.33
C HIS A 240 -2.74 -8.04 27.67
N LEU A 241 -3.00 -7.18 28.67
CA LEU A 241 -2.46 -7.36 30.01
C LEU A 241 -2.89 -8.74 30.53
N ARG A 242 -1.90 -9.54 30.95
CA ARG A 242 -2.14 -10.94 31.34
C ARG A 242 -2.78 -11.03 32.71
N GLU A 243 -3.84 -11.83 32.79
CA GLU A 243 -4.38 -12.30 34.07
C GLU A 243 -3.79 -13.68 34.47
N ASN A 244 -3.39 -14.51 33.49
CA ASN A 244 -2.82 -15.86 33.70
C ASN A 244 -1.65 -16.14 32.72
N THR A 245 -0.68 -16.96 33.14
CA THR A 245 0.49 -17.40 32.36
C THR A 245 0.34 -18.79 31.74
N GLU A 246 -0.74 -19.51 32.04
CA GLU A 246 -0.95 -20.89 31.62
C GLU A 246 -0.98 -21.06 30.10
N SER A 247 -1.69 -20.20 29.38
CA SER A 247 -1.76 -20.22 27.91
C SER A 247 -0.40 -20.06 27.23
N VAL A 248 0.49 -19.26 27.84
CA VAL A 248 1.87 -19.10 27.39
C VAL A 248 2.65 -20.38 27.62
N ARG A 249 2.57 -20.98 28.82
CA ARG A 249 3.26 -22.24 29.13
C ARG A 249 2.79 -23.37 28.22
N GLN A 250 1.48 -23.51 28.03
CA GLN A 250 0.88 -24.51 27.14
C GLN A 250 1.39 -24.36 25.71
N PHE A 251 1.54 -23.13 25.18
CA PHE A 251 2.04 -22.96 23.82
C PHE A 251 3.48 -23.49 23.65
N PHE A 252 4.33 -23.24 24.64
CA PHE A 252 5.74 -23.67 24.66
C PHE A 252 5.97 -25.08 25.19
N ASP A 253 4.92 -25.88 25.33
CA ASP A 253 5.01 -27.29 25.71
C ASP A 253 5.97 -28.05 24.77
N ALA A 254 6.95 -28.72 25.37
CA ALA A 254 8.02 -29.41 24.67
C ALA A 254 7.52 -30.62 23.88
N GLU A 255 6.42 -31.24 24.29
CA GLU A 255 5.89 -32.46 23.66
C GLU A 255 5.25 -32.19 22.28
N VAL A 256 4.81 -30.95 22.02
CA VAL A 256 4.04 -30.60 20.81
C VAL A 256 4.88 -29.84 19.78
N ASN A 257 6.14 -29.51 20.10
CA ASN A 257 7.11 -28.80 19.25
C ASN A 257 6.53 -27.64 18.40
N ARG A 258 5.65 -26.82 18.99
CA ARG A 258 4.91 -25.76 18.27
C ARG A 258 5.82 -24.66 17.72
N ILE A 259 7.03 -24.52 18.25
CA ILE A 259 8.00 -23.55 17.74
C ILE A 259 8.57 -23.98 16.40
N GLN A 260 8.82 -25.28 16.19
CA GLN A 260 9.23 -25.75 14.88
C GLN A 260 8.08 -25.63 13.88
N TRP A 261 6.87 -26.05 14.26
CA TRP A 261 5.67 -25.83 13.46
C TRP A 261 5.48 -24.35 13.04
N ALA A 262 5.65 -23.41 13.96
CA ALA A 262 5.50 -21.97 13.67
C ALA A 262 6.56 -21.48 12.66
N LYS A 263 7.78 -22.03 12.68
CA LYS A 263 8.81 -21.74 11.69
C LYS A 263 8.48 -22.33 10.32
N ASP A 264 7.96 -23.55 10.29
CA ASP A 264 7.58 -24.21 9.04
C ASP A 264 6.41 -23.45 8.39
N LEU A 265 5.45 -22.98 9.21
CA LEU A 265 4.37 -22.10 8.77
C LEU A 265 4.88 -20.75 8.27
N GLN A 266 5.82 -20.11 8.98
CA GLN A 266 6.46 -18.87 8.53
C GLN A 266 7.11 -19.05 7.16
N ALA A 267 7.86 -20.14 6.96
CA ALA A 267 8.53 -20.44 5.69
C ALA A 267 7.51 -20.65 4.56
N ALA A 268 6.44 -21.41 4.80
CA ALA A 268 5.39 -21.62 3.81
C ALA A 268 4.68 -20.31 3.42
N LEU A 269 4.39 -19.43 4.38
CA LEU A 269 3.84 -18.10 4.13
C LEU A 269 4.83 -17.20 3.35
N SER A 270 6.14 -17.29 3.66
CA SER A 270 7.20 -16.57 2.94
C SER A 270 7.23 -16.92 1.46
N ASP A 271 7.17 -18.22 1.16
CA ASP A 271 7.08 -18.73 -0.21
C ASP A 271 5.82 -18.22 -0.89
N PHE A 272 4.66 -18.29 -0.23
CA PHE A 272 3.41 -17.81 -0.79
C PHE A 272 3.45 -16.32 -1.14
N PHE A 273 3.81 -15.46 -0.19
CA PHE A 273 3.83 -14.01 -0.41
C PHE A 273 4.90 -13.60 -1.43
N SER A 274 6.03 -14.30 -1.47
CA SER A 274 7.05 -14.07 -2.50
C SER A 274 6.54 -14.39 -3.90
N ASN A 275 5.90 -15.55 -4.08
CA ASN A 275 5.30 -15.90 -5.36
C ASN A 275 4.16 -14.95 -5.72
N TYR A 276 3.27 -14.61 -4.77
CA TYR A 276 2.17 -13.68 -5.00
C TYR A 276 2.67 -12.33 -5.53
N ARG A 277 3.74 -11.75 -4.95
CA ARG A 277 4.36 -10.53 -5.47
C ARG A 277 4.88 -10.68 -6.90
N VAL A 278 5.49 -11.83 -7.23
CA VAL A 278 5.97 -12.09 -8.59
C VAL A 278 4.80 -12.10 -9.58
N PHE A 279 3.70 -12.78 -9.24
CA PHE A 279 2.49 -12.76 -10.07
C PHE A 279 1.91 -11.35 -10.21
N CYS A 280 1.89 -10.54 -9.13
CA CYS A 280 1.50 -9.14 -9.20
C CYS A 280 2.39 -8.35 -10.17
N GLU A 281 3.72 -8.43 -10.04
CA GLU A 281 4.65 -7.71 -10.91
C GLU A 281 4.49 -8.08 -12.39
N VAL A 282 4.40 -9.39 -12.69
CA VAL A 282 4.16 -9.86 -14.06
C VAL A 282 2.84 -9.30 -14.58
N HIS A 283 1.77 -9.37 -13.79
CA HIS A 283 0.46 -8.85 -14.17
C HIS A 283 0.49 -7.34 -14.41
N TYR A 284 1.16 -6.58 -13.55
CA TYR A 284 1.28 -5.13 -13.71
C TYR A 284 1.98 -4.76 -15.01
N LEU A 285 3.08 -5.46 -15.35
CA LEU A 285 3.82 -5.21 -16.58
C LEU A 285 3.01 -5.58 -17.83
N VAL A 286 2.38 -6.75 -17.84
CA VAL A 286 1.59 -7.23 -18.98
C VAL A 286 0.38 -6.33 -19.27
N ASN A 287 -0.23 -5.78 -18.22
CA ASN A 287 -1.43 -4.93 -18.35
C ASN A 287 -1.11 -3.42 -18.42
N GLY A 288 0.17 -3.03 -18.55
CA GLY A 288 0.58 -1.64 -18.66
C GLY A 288 0.29 -0.80 -17.40
N ARG A 289 0.26 -1.44 -16.23
CA ARG A 289 0.09 -0.81 -14.91
C ARG A 289 1.46 -0.40 -14.34
N ASN A 290 2.23 0.36 -15.13
CA ASN A 290 3.64 0.60 -14.85
C ASN A 290 3.91 1.32 -13.52
N GLY A 291 2.99 2.16 -13.05
CA GLY A 291 3.12 2.87 -11.76
C GLY A 291 3.03 1.95 -10.54
N GLU A 292 2.52 0.73 -10.70
CA GLU A 292 2.42 -0.28 -9.64
C GLU A 292 3.65 -1.18 -9.56
N SER A 293 4.43 -1.26 -10.63
CA SER A 293 5.56 -2.18 -10.71
C SER A 293 6.78 -1.63 -9.97
N ASP A 294 7.23 -2.38 -8.97
CA ASP A 294 8.50 -2.12 -8.29
C ASP A 294 9.68 -2.28 -9.28
N PHE A 295 9.56 -3.18 -10.28
CA PHE A 295 10.58 -3.34 -11.32
C PHE A 295 10.76 -2.08 -12.17
N ILE A 296 9.66 -1.48 -12.65
CA ILE A 296 9.73 -0.21 -13.41
C ILE A 296 10.32 0.89 -12.55
N ARG A 297 9.88 1.01 -11.30
CA ARG A 297 10.40 2.01 -10.36
C ARG A 297 11.91 1.88 -10.19
N GLU A 298 12.42 0.67 -9.97
CA GLU A 298 13.86 0.44 -9.80
C GLU A 298 14.65 0.65 -11.10
N LYS A 299 14.07 0.31 -12.27
CA LYS A 299 14.68 0.59 -13.58
C LYS A 299 14.86 2.10 -13.79
N LEU A 300 13.84 2.90 -13.51
CA LEU A 300 13.89 4.36 -13.63
C LEU A 300 14.95 4.96 -12.68
N LYS A 301 15.01 4.48 -11.42
CA LYS A 301 16.05 4.89 -10.46
C LYS A 301 17.47 4.55 -10.95
N ARG A 302 17.68 3.38 -11.59
CA ARG A 302 19.00 2.96 -12.10
C ARG A 302 19.45 3.77 -13.32
N GLN A 303 18.57 3.97 -14.30
CA GLN A 303 18.86 4.79 -15.49
C GLN A 303 19.26 6.22 -15.10
N LYS A 304 18.62 6.74 -14.05
CA LYS A 304 18.97 8.04 -13.48
C LYS A 304 20.38 8.06 -12.85
N LYS A 305 20.74 7.04 -12.06
CA LYS A 305 22.10 6.94 -11.48
C LYS A 305 23.20 6.85 -12.55
N SER A 306 22.94 6.21 -13.70
CA SER A 306 23.91 6.19 -14.80
C SER A 306 24.06 7.56 -15.46
N ASN A 307 22.96 8.30 -15.66
CA ASN A 307 23.00 9.63 -16.29
C ASN A 307 23.71 10.69 -15.42
N LEU A 308 23.60 10.58 -14.09
CA LEU A 308 24.32 11.43 -13.13
C LEU A 308 25.83 11.13 -13.05
N LYS A 309 26.28 9.94 -13.44
CA LYS A 309 27.70 9.57 -13.48
C LYS A 309 28.40 9.96 -14.79
N LEU A 310 27.63 10.33 -15.81
CA LEU A 310 28.09 10.73 -17.14
C LEU A 310 28.12 12.27 -17.30
N ARG A 311 27.75 13.01 -16.24
CA ARG A 311 27.86 14.47 -16.12
C ARG A 311 28.90 14.79 -15.05
#